data_AF-A0A1V4WJJ7-F1
#
_entry.id   AF-A0A1V4WJJ7-F1
#
_cell.length_a   1.000
_cell.length_b   1.000
_cell.length_c   1.000
_cell.angle_alpha   90.00
_cell.angle_beta   90.00
_cell.angle_gamma   90.00
#
_symmetry.space_group_name_H-M   'P 1'
#
loop_
_entity.id
_entity.type
_entity.pdbx_description
1 polymer ?
#
loop_
_entity_poly.entity_id
_entity_poly.type
_entity_poly.pdbx_seq_one_letter_code
_entity_poly.pdbx_strand_id
1 'polypeptide(L)'
;MKRDLQKYVKVSRLHGFPADYRTEIATDVVDSVTRLVGKTAKEFPRSTVFTGKLVFKQENPFQKILHNETAHSIQRRLQWDGIPTVILPIRVDV
;
A
#
# COMPACT_ATOMS: atom_id res chain seq x y z
N MET A 1 9.37 0.07 14.01
CA MET A 1 8.26 0.62 13.20
C MET A 1 8.51 2.06 12.72
N LYS A 2 8.52 3.10 13.57
CA LYS A 2 8.76 4.48 13.10
C LYS A 2 10.13 4.68 12.43
N ARG A 3 11.21 4.16 13.04
CA ARG A 3 12.57 4.20 12.45
C ARG A 3 12.64 3.49 11.09
N ASP A 4 11.90 2.39 10.94
CA ASP A 4 11.87 1.61 9.69
C ASP A 4 11.20 2.36 8.54
N LEU A 5 10.24 3.23 8.82
CA LEU A 5 9.57 4.04 7.80
C LEU A 5 10.37 5.32 7.47
N GLN A 6 11.00 5.91 8.49
CA GLN A 6 11.87 7.07 8.31
C GLN A 6 13.02 6.82 7.34
N LYS A 7 13.55 5.59 7.26
CA LYS A 7 14.60 5.25 6.29
C LYS A 7 14.14 5.46 4.85
N TYR A 8 12.89 5.12 4.52
CA TYR A 8 12.34 5.29 3.17
C TYR A 8 12.14 6.78 2.86
N VAL A 9 11.60 7.54 3.81
CA VAL A 9 11.48 8.99 3.66
C VAL A 9 12.83 9.65 3.46
N LYS A 10 13.86 9.24 4.22
CA LYS A 10 15.22 9.76 4.07
C LYS A 10 15.76 9.48 2.68
N VAL A 11 15.63 8.26 2.17
CA VAL A 11 16.08 7.89 0.82
C VAL A 11 15.35 8.72 -0.24
N SER A 12 14.02 8.80 -0.20
CA SER A 12 13.25 9.58 -1.18
C SER A 12 13.65 11.07 -1.17
N ARG A 13 13.84 11.66 0.02
CA ARG A 13 14.30 13.05 0.16
C ARG A 13 15.72 13.26 -0.34
N LEU A 14 16.63 12.28 -0.14
CA LEU A 14 17.99 12.33 -0.71
C LEU A 14 17.97 12.39 -2.25
N HIS A 15 16.97 11.78 -2.88
CA HIS A 15 16.75 11.87 -4.32
C HIS A 15 15.98 13.11 -4.77
N GLY A 16 15.73 14.08 -3.89
CA GLY A 16 15.05 15.33 -4.21
C GLY A 16 13.52 15.27 -4.19
N PHE A 17 12.92 14.15 -3.75
CA PHE A 17 11.47 14.02 -3.68
C PHE A 17 10.92 14.43 -2.30
N PRO A 18 9.87 15.27 -2.24
CA PRO A 18 9.09 15.44 -1.02
C PRO A 18 8.53 14.08 -0.59
N ALA A 19 8.79 13.67 0.65
CA ALA A 19 8.36 12.38 1.15
C ALA A 19 7.95 12.46 2.62
N ASP A 20 7.00 11.61 2.99
CA ASP A 20 6.45 11.45 4.33
C ASP A 20 5.93 10.02 4.51
N TYR A 21 5.61 9.61 5.74
CA TYR A 21 5.04 8.30 6.02
C TYR A 21 3.81 8.40 6.92
N ARG A 22 2.84 7.52 6.70
CA ARG A 22 1.66 7.32 7.56
C ARG A 22 1.58 5.85 7.92
N THR A 23 1.22 5.56 9.16
CA THR A 23 1.09 4.18 9.66
C THR A 23 0.02 4.12 10.74
N GLU A 24 -0.71 3.01 10.77
CA GLU A 24 -1.78 2.74 11.73
C GLU A 24 -1.66 1.29 12.20
N ILE A 25 -2.05 1.02 13.45
CA ILE A 25 -2.17 -0.34 13.99
C ILE A 25 -3.67 -0.61 14.15
N ALA A 26 -4.18 -1.66 13.51
CA ALA A 26 -5.59 -1.98 13.50
C ALA A 26 -5.83 -3.48 13.47
N THR A 27 -7.01 -3.89 13.93
CA THR A 27 -7.52 -5.26 13.84
C THR A 27 -8.09 -5.58 12.46
N ASP A 28 -8.69 -4.59 11.79
CA ASP A 28 -9.13 -4.66 10.40
C ASP A 28 -8.20 -3.84 9.50
N VAL A 29 -7.41 -4.54 8.70
CA VAL A 29 -6.42 -3.94 7.79
C VAL A 29 -7.10 -3.22 6.62
N VAL A 30 -8.21 -3.74 6.09
CA VAL A 30 -8.86 -3.18 4.90
C VAL A 30 -9.48 -1.83 5.23
N ASP A 31 -10.24 -1.76 6.33
CA ASP A 31 -10.88 -0.52 6.77
C ASP A 31 -9.84 0.54 7.17
N SER A 32 -8.82 0.13 7.94
CA SER A 32 -7.76 1.04 8.37
C SER A 32 -6.97 1.63 7.21
N VAL A 33 -6.55 0.80 6.24
CA VAL A 33 -5.83 1.28 5.06
C VAL A 33 -6.71 2.20 4.21
N THR A 34 -7.98 1.84 4.00
CA THR A 34 -8.92 2.67 3.23
C THR A 34 -9.06 4.06 3.85
N ARG A 35 -9.25 4.13 5.17
CA ARG A 35 -9.35 5.41 5.90
C ARG A 35 -8.05 6.21 5.82
N LEU A 36 -6.91 5.57 6.00
CA LEU A 36 -5.60 6.22 5.98
C LEU A 36 -5.30 6.82 4.60
N VAL A 37 -5.55 6.05 3.55
CA VAL A 37 -5.40 6.49 2.16
C VAL A 37 -6.41 7.58 1.84
N GLY A 38 -7.66 7.45 2.26
CA GLY A 38 -8.69 8.47 2.06
C GLY A 38 -8.35 9.82 2.69
N LYS A 39 -7.77 9.83 3.90
CA LYS A 39 -7.24 11.06 4.52
C LYS A 39 -6.10 11.66 3.69
N THR A 40 -5.16 10.82 3.24
CA THR A 40 -4.02 11.24 2.44
C THR A 40 -4.44 11.79 1.07
N ALA A 41 -5.42 11.16 0.42
CA ALA A 41 -5.95 11.60 -0.87
C ALA A 41 -6.67 12.95 -0.77
N LYS A 42 -7.30 13.27 0.38
CA LYS A 42 -7.87 14.60 0.63
C LYS A 42 -6.78 15.67 0.78
N GLU A 43 -5.66 15.33 1.40
CA GLU A 43 -4.49 16.23 1.51
C GLU A 43 -3.78 16.40 0.15
N PHE A 44 -3.80 15.37 -0.70
CA PHE A 44 -3.18 15.35 -2.03
C PHE A 44 -4.17 14.89 -3.12
N PRO A 45 -5.08 15.75 -3.61
CA PRO A 45 -6.19 15.36 -4.49
C PRO A 45 -5.77 14.81 -5.86
N ARG A 46 -4.55 15.10 -6.32
CA ARG A 46 -3.97 14.60 -7.58
C ARG A 46 -2.89 13.56 -7.29
N SER A 47 -3.20 12.58 -6.45
CA SER A 47 -2.31 11.48 -6.10
C SER A 47 -2.73 10.17 -6.73
N THR A 48 -1.79 9.24 -6.85
CA THR A 48 -2.03 7.86 -7.27
C THR A 48 -1.47 6.93 -6.22
N VAL A 49 -2.27 5.95 -5.83
CA VAL A 49 -1.91 4.97 -4.81
C VAL A 49 -1.34 3.74 -5.50
N PHE A 50 -0.15 3.34 -5.08
CA PHE A 50 0.47 2.09 -5.54
C PHE A 50 0.41 1.06 -4.43
N THR A 51 -0.14 -0.11 -4.73
CA THR A 51 -0.14 -1.26 -3.82
C THR A 51 0.65 -2.41 -4.43
N GLY A 52 1.40 -3.12 -3.61
CA GLY A 52 2.22 -4.25 -4.04
C GLY A 52 1.43 -5.56 -3.99
N LYS A 53 1.57 -6.38 -5.03
CA LYS A 53 1.08 -7.78 -5.06
C LYS A 53 2.27 -8.70 -5.26
N LEU A 54 2.57 -9.53 -4.28
CA LEU A 54 3.63 -10.55 -4.40
C LEU A 54 3.13 -11.68 -5.31
N VAL A 55 3.90 -11.96 -6.38
CA VAL A 55 3.63 -13.04 -7.32
C VAL A 55 4.73 -14.08 -7.15
N PHE A 56 4.36 -15.25 -6.61
CA PHE A 56 5.27 -16.37 -6.31
C PHE A 56 5.25 -17.41 -7.43
N LYS A 57 6.42 -18.00 -7.72
CA LYS A 57 6.61 -19.06 -8.71
C LYS A 57 6.34 -20.47 -8.15
N GLN A 58 6.63 -20.71 -6.86
CA GLN A 58 6.28 -21.94 -6.15
C GLN A 58 5.22 -21.63 -5.09
N GLU A 59 4.13 -22.39 -5.08
CA GLU A 59 2.91 -22.04 -4.38
C GLU A 59 2.91 -22.51 -2.93
N ASN A 60 2.91 -21.57 -1.98
CA ASN A 60 2.31 -21.79 -0.66
C ASN A 60 0.92 -21.14 -0.66
N PRO A 61 -0.18 -21.91 -0.83
CA PRO A 61 -1.54 -21.38 -1.05
C PRO A 61 -2.03 -20.45 0.06
N PHE A 62 -1.62 -20.73 1.30
CA PHE A 62 -2.08 -19.98 2.49
C PHE A 62 -1.59 -18.53 2.51
N GLN A 63 -0.34 -18.25 2.12
CA GLN A 63 0.17 -16.87 2.06
C GLN A 63 -0.34 -16.11 0.83
N LYS A 64 -0.63 -16.83 -0.26
CA LYS A 64 -1.20 -16.29 -1.50
C LYS A 64 -2.63 -15.79 -1.28
N ILE A 65 -3.48 -16.51 -0.54
CA ILE A 65 -4.88 -16.10 -0.31
C ILE A 65 -4.94 -14.85 0.58
N LEU A 66 -4.22 -14.84 1.70
CA LEU A 66 -4.32 -13.76 2.69
C LEU A 66 -3.85 -12.41 2.13
N HIS A 67 -2.72 -12.38 1.39
CA HIS A 67 -2.23 -11.13 0.81
C HIS A 67 -2.97 -10.71 -0.46
N ASN A 68 -3.48 -11.65 -1.26
CA ASN A 68 -4.13 -11.31 -2.53
C ASN A 68 -5.56 -10.79 -2.33
N GLU A 69 -6.34 -11.37 -1.42
CA GLU A 69 -7.69 -10.88 -1.17
C GLU A 69 -7.71 -9.49 -0.53
N THR A 70 -6.78 -9.21 0.39
CA THR A 70 -6.68 -7.90 1.05
C THR A 70 -6.34 -6.80 0.04
N ALA A 71 -5.37 -7.01 -0.86
CA ALA A 71 -4.99 -6.00 -1.86
C ALA A 71 -6.14 -5.70 -2.85
N HIS A 72 -6.85 -6.73 -3.31
CA HIS A 72 -8.01 -6.55 -4.20
C HIS A 72 -9.18 -5.87 -3.49
N SER A 73 -9.43 -6.19 -2.22
CA SER A 73 -10.49 -5.56 -1.42
C SER A 73 -10.21 -4.07 -1.20
N ILE A 74 -8.97 -3.72 -0.85
CA ILE A 74 -8.54 -2.33 -0.69
C ILE A 74 -8.68 -1.58 -2.03
N GLN A 75 -8.21 -2.16 -3.13
CA GLN A 75 -8.32 -1.53 -4.44
C GLN A 75 -9.77 -1.22 -4.80
N ARG A 76 -10.68 -2.20 -4.65
CA ARG A 76 -12.10 -2.02 -4.96
C ARG A 76 -12.72 -0.89 -4.14
N ARG A 77 -12.37 -0.81 -2.84
CA ARG A 77 -12.88 0.23 -1.95
C ARG A 77 -12.36 1.62 -2.35
N LEU A 78 -11.06 1.74 -2.60
CA LEU A 78 -10.45 3.01 -3.02
C LEU A 78 -10.94 3.49 -4.38
N GLN A 79 -11.16 2.57 -5.34
CA GLN A 79 -11.73 2.91 -6.64
C GLN A 79 -13.17 3.40 -6.52
N TRP A 80 -13.96 2.80 -5.62
CA TRP A 80 -15.31 3.29 -5.32
C TRP A 80 -15.29 4.72 -4.76
N ASP A 81 -14.26 5.06 -3.98
CA ASP A 81 -14.03 6.41 -3.44
C ASP A 81 -13.39 7.37 -4.47
N GLY A 82 -13.22 6.95 -5.73
CA GLY A 82 -12.63 7.76 -6.80
C GLY A 82 -11.12 7.95 -6.72
N ILE A 83 -10.42 7.14 -5.90
CA ILE A 83 -8.98 7.25 -5.69
C ILE A 83 -8.22 6.37 -6.70
N PRO A 84 -7.43 6.96 -7.61
CA PRO A 84 -6.64 6.20 -8.59
C PRO A 84 -5.69 5.23 -7.88
N THR A 85 -5.85 3.94 -8.14
CA THR A 85 -5.08 2.88 -7.47
C THR A 85 -4.52 1.88 -8.48
N VAL A 86 -3.20 1.63 -8.40
CA VAL A 86 -2.44 0.72 -9.27
C VAL A 86 -1.88 -0.43 -8.45
N ILE A 87 -2.09 -1.67 -8.91
CA ILE A 87 -1.46 -2.86 -8.33
C ILE A 87 -0.16 -3.13 -9.10
N LEU A 88 0.97 -3.07 -8.40
CA LEU A 88 2.28 -3.43 -8.93
C LEU A 88 2.60 -4.91 -8.62
N PRO A 89 2.80 -5.77 -9.64
CA PRO A 89 3.23 -7.14 -9.41
C PRO A 89 4.71 -7.16 -9.03
N ILE A 90 5.00 -7.64 -7.83
CA ILE A 90 6.36 -7.84 -7.32
C ILE A 90 6.66 -9.33 -7.45
N ARG A 91 7.53 -9.69 -8.40
CA ARG A 91 7.97 -11.08 -8.57
C ARG A 91 8.95 -11.43 -7.46
N VAL A 92 8.68 -12.52 -6.77
CA VAL A 92 9.56 -13.05 -5.74
C VAL A 92 10.07 -14.40 -6.22
N ASP A 93 11.36 -14.47 -6.50
CA ASP A 93 12.11 -15.71 -6.75
C ASP A 93 12.87 -15.99 -5.45
N VAL A 94 12.22 -16.69 -4.51
CA VAL A 94 12.82 -17.21 -3.28
C VAL A 94 12.61 -18.69 -3.25
#